data_AF-A0A9J5XM31-F1
#
_entry.id   AF-A0A9J5XM31-F1
#
_cell.length_a   1.000
_cell.length_b   1.000
_cell.length_c   1.000
_cell.angle_alpha   90.00
_cell.angle_beta   90.00
_cell.angle_gamma   90.00
#
_symmetry.space_group_name_H-M   'P 1'
#
loop_
_entity.id
_entity.type
_entity.pdbx_description
1 polymer ?
#
loop_
_entity_poly.entity_id
_entity_poly.type
_entity_poly.pdbx_seq_one_letter_code
_entity_poly.pdbx_strand_id
1 'polypeptide(L)'
;MYTIEFQKRGLPYAHFLIILEEKYKIFTLEAYDQFVCAELPDPKRNPHLFELVSLHMIHGPCGPLNPTCPCMKKKVRNTRQFIKNGSHLLDNSWVVPYNSYLLCKFNCHINVEISSDIKIVKYIYKYICKGHDKIAFNLHTNNTNIEIDEIK
;
A
#
# COMPACT_ATOMS: atom_id res chain seq x y z
N MET A 1 7.07 7.49 13.40
CA MET A 1 6.49 8.64 12.67
C MET A 1 5.54 8.07 11.64
N TYR A 2 4.32 8.58 11.50
CA TYR A 2 3.41 8.13 10.46
C TYR A 2 2.84 9.33 9.73
N THR A 3 2.64 9.20 8.41
CA THR A 3 2.01 10.22 7.56
C THR A 3 0.84 9.57 6.85
N ILE A 4 -0.33 10.20 6.89
CA ILE A 4 -1.51 9.80 6.13
C ILE A 4 -1.64 10.80 4.98
N GLU A 5 -1.58 10.30 3.75
CA GLU A 5 -1.71 11.07 2.51
C GLU A 5 -2.99 10.65 1.79
N PHE A 6 -3.68 11.59 1.15
CA PHE A 6 -4.83 11.26 0.31
C PHE A 6 -4.34 11.13 -1.13
N GLN A 7 -4.47 9.94 -1.71
CA GLN A 7 -4.14 9.79 -3.13
C GLN A 7 -5.10 10.60 -4.00
N LYS A 8 -4.69 10.98 -5.21
CA LYS A 8 -5.47 11.71 -6.24
C LYS A 8 -6.84 11.08 -6.62
N ARG A 9 -7.26 9.99 -5.96
CA ARG A 9 -8.55 9.28 -6.16
C ARG A 9 -9.44 9.29 -4.91
N GLY A 10 -9.09 10.06 -3.87
CA GLY A 10 -9.88 10.15 -2.64
C GLY A 10 -9.80 8.93 -1.72
N LEU A 11 -8.99 7.92 -2.06
CA LEU A 11 -8.74 6.78 -1.19
C LEU A 11 -7.67 7.13 -0.15
N PRO A 12 -7.93 6.87 1.15
CA PRO A 12 -6.92 7.07 2.19
C PRO A 12 -5.72 6.18 1.90
N TYR A 13 -4.52 6.71 2.08
CA TYR A 13 -3.27 5.98 1.88
C TYR A 13 -2.30 6.35 3.00
N ALA A 14 -1.82 5.35 3.73
CA ALA A 14 -1.00 5.60 4.90
C ALA A 14 0.42 5.06 4.71
N HIS A 15 1.40 5.92 5.02
CA HIS A 15 2.80 5.59 5.10
C HIS A 15 3.22 5.53 6.57
N PHE A 16 3.55 4.33 7.05
CA PHE A 16 4.05 4.11 8.40
C PHE A 16 5.56 3.91 8.38
N LEU A 17 6.28 4.73 9.15
CA LEU A 17 7.66 4.45 9.50
C LEU A 17 7.74 3.98 10.95
N ILE A 18 8.01 2.69 11.11
CA ILE A 18 8.17 2.04 12.41
C ILE A 18 9.67 1.79 12.62
N ILE A 19 10.27 2.49 13.59
CA ILE A 19 11.66 2.26 14.01
C ILE A 19 11.59 1.43 15.29
N LEU A 20 12.15 0.22 15.24
CA LEU A 20 12.17 -0.71 16.36
C LEU A 20 13.48 -0.57 17.14
N GLU A 21 13.41 -0.67 18.48
CA GLU A 21 14.60 -0.79 19.32
C GLU A 21 15.38 -2.07 18.98
N GLU A 22 16.67 -2.09 19.27
CA GLU A 22 17.60 -3.15 18.84
C GLU A 22 17.15 -4.57 19.22
N LYS A 23 16.63 -4.74 20.45
CA LYS A 23 16.07 -6.03 20.93
C LYS A 23 14.79 -6.49 20.21
N TYR A 24 14.09 -5.58 19.53
CA TYR A 24 12.86 -5.87 18.79
C TYR A 24 13.05 -5.81 17.28
N LYS A 25 14.27 -5.54 16.80
CA LYS A 25 14.55 -5.54 15.38
C LYS A 25 14.32 -6.95 14.82
N ILE A 26 13.59 -6.99 13.71
CA ILE A 26 13.29 -8.21 12.99
C ILE A 26 14.50 -8.50 12.08
N PHE A 27 15.27 -9.53 12.44
CA PHE A 27 16.44 -9.96 11.69
C PHE A 27 16.26 -11.32 11.00
N THR A 28 15.22 -12.07 11.38
CA THR A 28 14.94 -13.40 10.84
C THR A 28 13.75 -13.35 9.89
N LEU A 29 13.76 -14.22 8.89
CA LEU A 29 12.69 -14.33 7.91
C LEU A 29 11.39 -14.82 8.56
N GLU A 30 11.51 -15.72 9.53
CA GLU A 30 10.36 -16.28 10.26
C GLU A 30 9.65 -15.20 11.06
N ALA A 31 10.40 -14.28 11.67
CA ALA A 31 9.80 -13.14 12.35
C ALA A 31 9.16 -12.16 11.34
N TYR A 32 9.76 -11.96 10.17
CA TYR A 32 9.16 -11.13 9.12
C TYR A 32 7.80 -11.66 8.67
N ASP A 33 7.71 -12.96 8.40
CA ASP A 33 6.48 -13.63 7.94
C ASP A 33 5.35 -13.60 8.99
N GLN A 34 5.67 -13.40 10.27
CA GLN A 34 4.66 -13.20 11.32
C GLN A 34 4.00 -11.82 11.26
N PHE A 35 4.71 -10.81 10.75
CA PHE A 35 4.22 -9.43 10.72
C PHE A 35 3.74 -8.98 9.34
N VAL A 36 4.26 -9.57 8.25
CA VAL A 36 3.93 -9.18 6.89
C VAL A 36 3.47 -10.41 6.10
N CYS A 37 2.31 -10.29 5.46
CA CYS A 37 1.73 -11.31 4.60
C CYS A 37 1.53 -10.74 3.20
N ALA A 38 1.76 -11.55 2.17
CA ALA A 38 1.47 -11.20 0.77
C ALA A 38 0.54 -12.25 0.14
N GLU A 39 -0.33 -12.86 0.96
CA GLU A 39 -1.27 -13.88 0.52
C GLU A 39 -2.71 -13.46 0.78
N LEU A 40 -3.63 -13.97 -0.04
CA LEU A 40 -5.06 -13.83 0.19
C LEU A 40 -5.47 -14.57 1.48
N PRO A 41 -6.18 -13.91 2.40
CA PRO A 41 -6.76 -14.58 3.56
C PRO A 41 -7.84 -15.58 3.14
N ASP A 42 -8.05 -16.63 3.93
CA ASP A 42 -9.18 -17.53 3.70
C ASP A 42 -10.52 -16.81 3.98
N PRO A 43 -11.43 -16.71 2.99
CA PRO A 43 -12.68 -15.98 3.13
C PRO A 43 -13.66 -16.62 4.14
N LYS A 44 -13.51 -17.91 4.45
CA LYS A 44 -14.33 -18.59 5.46
C LYS A 44 -13.78 -18.37 6.87
N ARG A 45 -12.45 -18.33 7.01
CA ARG A 45 -11.80 -18.17 8.31
C ARG A 45 -11.76 -16.71 8.76
N ASN A 46 -11.54 -15.78 7.83
CA ASN A 46 -11.44 -14.36 8.16
C ASN A 46 -12.03 -13.50 7.02
N PRO A 47 -13.37 -13.44 6.90
CA PRO A 47 -14.05 -12.75 5.80
C PRO A 47 -13.74 -11.26 5.77
N HIS A 48 -13.65 -10.62 6.95
CA HIS A 48 -13.35 -9.20 7.05
C HIS A 48 -11.96 -8.86 6.52
N LEU A 49 -10.93 -9.61 6.94
CA LEU A 49 -9.58 -9.38 6.42
C LEU A 49 -9.50 -9.66 4.91
N PHE A 50 -10.18 -10.70 4.43
CA PHE A 50 -10.25 -11.00 2.99
C PHE A 50 -10.84 -9.84 2.18
N GLU A 51 -11.93 -9.23 2.67
CA GLU A 51 -12.56 -8.07 2.04
C GLU A 51 -11.58 -6.88 1.98
N LEU A 52 -10.92 -6.57 3.11
CA LEU A 52 -9.95 -5.47 3.18
C LEU A 52 -8.75 -5.68 2.25
N VAL A 53 -8.20 -6.90 2.20
CA VAL A 53 -7.08 -7.24 1.32
C VAL A 53 -7.51 -7.13 -0.15
N SER A 54 -8.70 -7.64 -0.48
CA SER A 54 -9.24 -7.58 -1.83
C SER A 54 -9.52 -6.15 -2.29
N LEU A 55 -9.94 -5.27 -1.37
CA LEU A 55 -10.27 -3.89 -1.67
C LEU A 55 -9.04 -2.97 -1.75
N HIS A 56 -8.07 -3.16 -0.85
CA HIS A 56 -6.99 -2.20 -0.64
C HIS A 56 -5.60 -2.71 -0.97
N MET A 57 -5.37 -4.03 -1.01
CA MET A 57 -4.02 -4.61 -1.12
C MET A 57 -3.81 -5.36 -2.44
N ILE A 58 -4.66 -5.11 -3.45
CA ILE A 58 -4.47 -5.62 -4.81
C ILE A 58 -3.88 -4.51 -5.67
N HIS A 59 -2.71 -4.74 -6.24
CA HIS A 59 -2.09 -3.71 -7.08
C HIS A 59 -2.77 -3.59 -8.44
N GLY A 60 -2.56 -2.42 -9.08
CA GLY A 60 -3.10 -2.09 -10.41
C GLY A 60 -2.60 -3.01 -11.54
N PRO A 61 -3.07 -2.80 -12.78
CA PRO A 61 -3.01 -3.79 -13.86
C PRO A 61 -1.60 -4.38 -14.05
N CYS A 62 -1.49 -5.70 -13.89
CA CYS A 62 -0.30 -6.50 -14.18
C CYS A 62 -0.70 -7.82 -14.85
N GLY A 63 0.17 -8.82 -14.82
CA GLY A 63 -0.18 -10.12 -15.39
C GLY A 63 -0.31 -10.03 -16.91
N PRO A 64 -1.34 -10.62 -17.51
CA PRO A 64 -1.60 -10.52 -18.94
C PRO A 64 -1.80 -9.08 -19.43
N LEU A 65 -2.30 -8.20 -18.55
CA LEU A 65 -2.56 -6.79 -18.88
C LEU A 65 -1.29 -5.93 -18.89
N ASN A 66 -0.27 -6.32 -18.12
CA ASN A 66 1.05 -5.68 -18.17
C ASN A 66 2.16 -6.66 -17.76
N PRO A 67 2.68 -7.47 -18.70
CA PRO A 67 3.65 -8.52 -18.40
C PRO A 67 5.04 -7.99 -18.06
N THR A 68 5.31 -6.71 -18.33
CA THR A 68 6.62 -6.07 -18.07
C THR A 68 6.80 -5.62 -16.61
N CYS A 69 5.72 -5.63 -15.82
CA CYS A 69 5.75 -5.18 -14.43
C CYS A 69 6.77 -5.98 -13.57
N PRO A 70 7.49 -5.32 -12.64
CA PRO A 70 8.46 -5.99 -11.79
C PRO A 70 7.91 -7.19 -11.00
N CYS A 71 6.63 -7.15 -10.61
CA CYS A 71 5.96 -8.25 -9.89
C CYS A 71 5.82 -9.53 -10.73
N MET A 72 5.76 -9.44 -12.07
CA MET A 72 5.66 -10.61 -12.95
C MET A 72 6.99 -11.35 -13.15
N LYS A 73 8.11 -10.74 -12.72
CA LYS A 73 9.45 -11.36 -12.85
C LYS A 73 9.72 -12.43 -11.79
N LYS A 74 8.93 -12.49 -10.72
CA LYS A 74 9.10 -13.45 -9.61
C LYS A 74 7.92 -14.43 -9.60
N LYS A 75 8.21 -15.74 -9.54
CA LYS A 75 7.18 -16.77 -9.30
C LYS A 75 6.76 -16.71 -7.83
N VAL A 76 5.60 -16.11 -7.55
CA VAL A 76 4.98 -16.16 -6.22
C VAL A 76 4.40 -17.57 -6.00
N ARG A 77 4.44 -18.06 -4.75
CA ARG A 77 3.80 -19.33 -4.41
C ARG A 77 2.29 -19.16 -4.54
N ASN A 78 1.70 -19.82 -5.54
CA ASN A 78 0.25 -19.84 -5.68
C ASN A 78 -0.35 -20.79 -4.64
N THR A 79 -0.94 -20.20 -3.60
CA THR A 79 -2.03 -20.87 -2.91
C THR A 79 -3.19 -20.98 -3.90
N ARG A 80 -3.98 -22.05 -3.85
CA ARG A 80 -5.09 -22.30 -4.81
C ARG A 80 -6.28 -21.33 -4.63
N GLN A 81 -6.05 -20.18 -4.02
CA GLN A 81 -7.05 -19.15 -3.78
C GLN A 81 -6.98 -18.11 -4.90
N PHE A 82 -8.14 -17.82 -5.47
CA PHE A 82 -8.29 -16.84 -6.54
C PHE A 82 -9.44 -15.91 -6.19
N ILE A 83 -9.26 -14.62 -6.47
CA ILE A 83 -10.35 -13.64 -6.41
C ILE A 83 -10.77 -13.26 -7.82
N LYS A 84 -12.07 -13.08 -8.03
CA LYS A 84 -12.61 -12.57 -9.30
C LYS A 84 -12.73 -11.06 -9.21
N ASN A 85 -11.90 -10.35 -9.96
CA ASN A 85 -12.01 -8.90 -10.12
C ASN A 85 -12.38 -8.60 -11.58
N GLY A 86 -13.67 -8.33 -11.81
CA GLY A 86 -14.23 -8.21 -13.16
C GLY A 86 -14.08 -9.49 -13.99
N SER A 87 -13.36 -9.42 -15.11
CA SER A 87 -13.07 -10.54 -16.02
C SER A 87 -11.84 -11.37 -15.62
N HIS A 88 -11.08 -10.95 -14.60
CA HIS A 88 -9.80 -11.55 -14.26
C HIS A 88 -9.86 -12.36 -12.97
N LEU A 89 -9.24 -13.54 -12.99
CA LEU A 89 -8.91 -14.33 -11.81
C LEU A 89 -7.53 -13.90 -11.33
N LEU A 90 -7.48 -13.29 -10.15
CA LEU A 90 -6.25 -12.82 -9.52
C LEU A 90 -5.79 -13.83 -8.48
N ASP A 91 -4.50 -14.12 -8.47
CA ASP A 91 -3.84 -14.97 -7.47
C ASP A 91 -2.99 -14.13 -6.50
N ASN A 92 -2.27 -14.79 -5.59
CA ASN A 92 -1.41 -14.13 -4.61
C ASN A 92 -0.33 -13.23 -5.24
N SER A 93 0.00 -13.40 -6.53
CA SER A 93 0.99 -12.55 -7.21
C SER A 93 0.55 -11.09 -7.32
N TRP A 94 -0.74 -10.82 -7.13
CA TRP A 94 -1.34 -9.50 -7.19
C TRP A 94 -1.45 -8.80 -5.83
N VAL A 95 -1.18 -9.54 -4.75
CA VAL A 95 -1.30 -9.03 -3.39
C VAL A 95 -0.04 -8.24 -3.02
N VAL A 96 -0.24 -6.99 -2.63
CA VAL A 96 0.78 -6.14 -2.03
C VAL A 96 1.01 -6.61 -0.59
N PRO A 97 2.27 -6.76 -0.13
CA PRO A 97 2.55 -7.15 1.25
C PRO A 97 1.86 -6.21 2.24
N TYR A 98 1.15 -6.79 3.21
CA TYR A 98 0.37 -6.09 4.21
C TYR A 98 0.61 -6.64 5.61
N ASN A 99 0.35 -5.80 6.61
CA ASN A 99 0.21 -6.23 8.00
C ASN A 99 -1.28 -6.27 8.34
N SER A 100 -1.79 -7.44 8.75
CA SER A 100 -3.22 -7.65 9.01
C SER A 100 -3.79 -6.69 10.06
N TYR A 101 -3.03 -6.38 11.11
CA TYR A 101 -3.46 -5.46 12.17
C TYR A 101 -3.54 -4.01 11.67
N LEU A 102 -2.51 -3.53 10.96
CA LEU A 102 -2.51 -2.18 10.41
C LEU A 102 -3.63 -2.00 9.38
N LEU A 103 -3.82 -2.99 8.51
CA LEU A 103 -4.88 -2.96 7.50
C LEU A 103 -6.27 -2.88 8.15
N CYS A 104 -6.55 -3.73 9.16
CA CYS A 104 -7.83 -3.68 9.89
C CYS A 104 -8.02 -2.36 10.64
N LYS A 105 -6.94 -1.78 11.17
CA LYS A 105 -7.02 -0.55 11.98
C LYS A 105 -7.29 0.70 11.14
N PHE A 106 -6.68 0.79 9.95
CA PHE A 106 -6.72 2.00 9.13
C PHE A 106 -7.63 1.89 7.91
N ASN A 107 -8.07 0.69 7.55
CA ASN A 107 -9.03 0.43 6.46
C ASN A 107 -8.66 1.19 5.17
N CYS A 108 -7.41 1.06 4.76
CA CYS A 108 -6.84 1.82 3.65
C CYS A 108 -5.71 1.02 2.98
N HIS A 109 -5.26 1.46 1.80
CA HIS A 109 -4.06 0.88 1.22
C HIS A 109 -2.85 1.28 2.07
N ILE A 110 -2.03 0.32 2.46
CA ILE A 110 -0.85 0.53 3.31
C ILE A 110 0.34 -0.15 2.65
N ASN A 111 1.42 0.60 2.44
CA ASN A 111 2.69 0.00 2.05
C ASN A 111 3.53 -0.26 3.30
N VAL A 112 3.76 -1.54 3.63
CA VAL A 112 4.57 -1.93 4.78
C VAL A 112 5.98 -2.30 4.32
N GLU A 113 6.96 -1.48 4.70
CA GLU A 113 8.37 -1.74 4.47
C GLU A 113 9.09 -1.85 5.81
N ILE A 114 9.74 -2.99 6.07
CA ILE A 114 10.61 -3.18 7.23
C ILE A 114 12.05 -3.08 6.74
N SER A 115 12.79 -2.11 7.26
CA SER A 115 14.20 -1.93 6.94
C SER A 115 15.02 -1.83 8.22
N SER A 116 16.06 -2.67 8.31
CA SER A 116 17.02 -2.68 9.41
C SER A 116 18.37 -2.05 9.03
N ASP A 117 18.44 -1.40 7.85
CA ASP A 117 19.68 -0.92 7.20
C ASP A 117 19.73 0.63 7.20
N ILE A 118 20.92 1.21 7.11
CA ILE A 118 21.15 2.67 7.04
C ILE A 118 20.46 3.31 5.82
N LYS A 119 20.04 2.50 4.84
CA LYS A 119 19.16 2.91 3.73
C LYS A 119 17.87 3.57 4.20
N ILE A 120 17.40 3.28 5.41
CA ILE A 120 16.24 3.95 6.01
C ILE A 120 16.48 5.45 6.22
N VAL A 121 17.73 5.90 6.42
CA VAL A 121 18.06 7.34 6.58
C VAL A 121 17.75 8.10 5.29
N LYS A 122 18.09 7.53 4.13
CA LYS A 122 17.73 8.11 2.82
C LYS A 122 16.21 8.12 2.62
N TYR A 123 15.53 7.07 3.06
CA TYR A 123 14.07 6.99 3.01
C TYR A 123 13.43 8.05 3.92
N ILE A 124 13.82 8.13 5.19
CA ILE A 124 13.39 9.15 6.15
C ILE A 124 13.59 10.55 5.58
N TYR A 125 14.79 10.86 5.07
CA TYR A 125 15.06 12.16 4.46
C TYR A 125 14.13 12.46 3.29
N LYS A 126 13.87 11.48 2.41
CA LYS A 126 12.92 11.64 1.31
C LYS A 126 11.51 12.00 1.82
N TYR A 127 11.03 11.38 2.90
CA TYR A 127 9.67 11.62 3.41
C TYR A 127 9.55 12.87 4.29
N ILE A 128 10.57 13.21 5.07
CA ILE A 128 10.62 14.48 5.81
C ILE A 128 10.73 15.65 4.83
N CYS A 129 11.59 15.54 3.81
CA CYS A 129 11.88 16.63 2.88
C CYS A 129 10.94 16.68 1.66
N LYS A 130 10.08 15.68 1.44
CA LYS A 130 9.03 15.74 0.41
C LYS A 130 8.03 16.88 0.66
N GLY A 131 7.87 17.28 1.93
CA GLY A 131 6.85 18.23 2.36
C GLY A 131 5.46 17.61 2.44
N HIS A 132 4.60 18.13 3.31
CA HIS A 132 3.19 17.74 3.36
C HIS A 132 2.49 18.06 2.03
N ASP A 133 1.48 17.27 1.64
CA ASP A 133 0.57 17.64 0.57
C ASP A 133 -0.06 19.01 0.90
N LYS A 134 0.36 20.04 0.16
CA LYS A 134 -0.15 21.40 0.32
C LYS A 134 -1.35 21.55 -0.61
N ILE A 135 -2.56 21.51 -0.05
CA ILE A 135 -3.73 22.04 -0.75
C ILE A 135 -3.64 23.57 -0.66
N ALA A 136 -3.49 24.22 -1.81
CA ALA A 136 -3.63 25.66 -1.94
C ALA A 136 -5.09 25.96 -2.32
N PHE A 137 -5.85 26.56 -1.40
CA PHE A 137 -7.18 27.09 -1.70
C PHE A 137 -7.07 28.59 -1.97
N ASN A 138 -7.56 29.03 -3.14
CA ASN A 138 -7.78 30.45 -3.40
C ASN A 138 -9.26 30.76 -3.19
N LEU A 139 -9.58 31.56 -2.17
CA LEU A 139 -10.92 32.11 -1.99
C LEU A 139 -11.08 33.28 -2.96
N HIS A 140 -11.67 33.02 -4.12
CA HIS A 140 -12.10 34.09 -5.01
C HIS A 140 -13.40 34.69 -4.47
N THR A 141 -13.38 35.97 -4.14
CA THR A 141 -14.61 36.76 -3.98
C THR A 141 -15.26 36.90 -5.36
N ASN A 142 -16.31 36.10 -5.59
CA ASN A 142 -17.27 36.14 -6.69
C ASN A 142 -17.04 37.22 -7.76
N ASN A 143 -16.13 36.94 -8.70
CA ASN A 143 -16.23 37.51 -10.04
C ASN A 143 -15.99 36.39 -11.04
N THR A 144 -17.04 36.12 -11.78
CA THR A 144 -17.17 35.10 -12.82
C THR A 144 -16.10 35.26 -13.91
N ASN A 145 -15.59 34.11 -14.39
CA ASN A 145 -14.76 33.89 -15.59
C ASN A 145 -13.25 33.81 -15.37
N ILE A 146 -12.79 32.77 -14.66
CA ILE A 146 -11.42 32.28 -14.86
C ILE A 146 -11.48 30.75 -14.99
N GLU A 147 -11.17 30.25 -16.20
CA GLU A 147 -10.85 28.83 -16.43
C GLU A 147 -9.60 28.48 -15.63
N ILE A 148 -9.70 27.46 -14.77
CA ILE A 148 -8.57 26.91 -14.03
C ILE A 148 -8.21 25.59 -14.70
N ASP A 149 -7.15 25.60 -15.50
CA ASP A 149 -6.52 24.40 -16.04
C ASP A 149 -5.59 23.79 -14.98
N GLU A 150 -6.08 22.77 -14.27
CA GLU A 150 -5.29 22.02 -13.29
C GLU A 150 -4.50 20.89 -13.97
N ILE A 151 -3.45 21.24 -14.73
CA ILE A 151 -2.39 20.30 -15.09
C ILE A 151 -1.04 20.81 -14.59
N LYS A 152 -0.52 20.12 -13.57
CA LYS A 152 0.91 19.99 -13.27
C LYS A 152 1.28 18.53 -13.11
#